data_AF-A0A7C6BJP5-F1
#
_entry.id   AF-A0A7C6BJP5-F1
#
_cell.length_a   1.000
_cell.length_b   1.000
_cell.length_c   1.000
_cell.angle_alpha   90.00
_cell.angle_beta   90.00
_cell.angle_gamma   90.00
#
_symmetry.space_group_name_H-M   'P 1'
#
loop_
_entity.id
_entity.type
_entity.pdbx_description
1 polymer ?
#
loop_
_entity_poly.entity_id
_entity_poly.type
_entity_poly.pdbx_seq_one_letter_code
_entity_poly.pdbx_strand_id
1 'polypeptide(L)'
;MKKVIIWLILLCCFALPAVALEKGFGQIAMDQVNLRKGPAGDTIGKKQKGDPLFILGEETRRGHTWYRVSTMNETGKKQIEAWVRADMVIPPSQLFQNITAISGETSLFMALDRNGIPHFGGLLHIAHENPTHWRDVKAIDIGFHTFYALQTDGTVLREGIRGPAPNHFHQRFVAMSGYDDLFLGQTTEGALLKLNGYSAHQLLPEGSEIRDFAAWSAIYGLGAYVDGQGKVHLLEMADLVGADVAQEMSSWSDVLRIKLGREVVGGKITRPVAAALKADGSVLMSHKDLQAQVSGWQNITQIVLGNDFLVGLTGEGKLLCTKPSLAAETAGWTDLIDIACGDEFIAGFTKDGKVLFAGEAWFGLW
;
A
#
# COMPACT_ATOMS: atom_id res chain seq x y z
N MET A 1 -46.44 25.83 -26.54
CA MET A 1 -46.47 24.45 -25.98
C MET A 1 -45.47 23.49 -26.64
N LYS A 2 -45.31 23.43 -27.98
CA LYS A 2 -44.37 22.48 -28.63
C LYS A 2 -42.87 22.74 -28.37
N LYS A 3 -42.45 23.98 -28.09
CA LYS A 3 -41.03 24.30 -27.79
C LYS A 3 -40.58 23.94 -26.37
N VAL A 4 -41.51 23.85 -25.40
CA VAL A 4 -41.18 23.51 -24.00
C VAL A 4 -40.97 22.00 -23.83
N ILE A 5 -41.66 21.18 -24.63
CA ILE A 5 -41.52 19.72 -24.62
C ILE A 5 -40.15 19.28 -25.19
N ILE A 6 -39.59 20.04 -26.15
CA ILE A 6 -38.27 19.73 -26.73
C ILE A 6 -37.14 19.97 -25.72
N TRP A 7 -37.24 20.97 -24.84
CA TRP A 7 -36.26 21.20 -23.78
C TRP A 7 -36.33 20.16 -22.64
N LEU A 8 -37.52 19.65 -22.33
CA LEU A 8 -37.69 18.57 -21.34
C LEU A 8 -37.16 17.22 -21.84
N ILE A 9 -37.20 16.94 -23.14
CA ILE A 9 -36.63 15.72 -23.72
C ILE A 9 -35.09 15.82 -23.83
N LEU A 10 -34.54 17.02 -24.10
CA LEU A 10 -33.09 17.25 -24.11
C LEU A 10 -32.45 17.22 -22.71
N LEU A 11 -33.20 17.54 -21.64
CA LEU A 11 -32.70 17.39 -20.26
C LEU A 11 -32.63 15.92 -19.79
N CYS A 12 -33.35 15.00 -20.45
CA CYS A 12 -33.33 13.57 -20.13
C CYS A 12 -32.28 12.76 -20.92
N CYS A 13 -31.47 13.41 -21.76
CA CYS A 13 -30.38 12.78 -22.52
C CYS A 13 -28.98 13.20 -22.03
N PHE A 14 -28.85 13.76 -20.82
CA PHE A 14 -27.60 13.58 -20.11
C PHE A 14 -27.50 12.10 -19.79
N ALA A 15 -26.66 11.39 -20.55
CA ALA A 15 -26.05 10.18 -20.04
C ALA A 15 -25.56 10.54 -18.64
N LEU A 16 -26.18 9.96 -17.61
CA LEU A 16 -25.59 9.96 -16.28
C LEU A 16 -24.13 9.56 -16.52
N PRO A 17 -23.15 10.32 -16.02
CA PRO A 17 -21.77 9.89 -16.13
C PRO A 17 -21.77 8.44 -15.65
N ALA A 18 -21.38 7.51 -16.53
CA ALA A 18 -21.18 6.14 -16.13
C ALA A 18 -20.37 6.23 -14.84
N VAL A 19 -20.95 5.79 -13.73
CA VAL A 19 -20.26 5.85 -12.43
C VAL A 19 -18.93 5.15 -12.69
N ALA A 20 -17.84 5.90 -12.58
CA ALA A 20 -16.53 5.36 -12.90
C ALA A 20 -16.33 4.13 -12.02
N LEU A 21 -15.84 3.04 -12.61
CA LEU A 21 -15.62 1.77 -11.92
C LEU A 21 -14.91 2.01 -10.58
N GLU A 22 -15.54 1.58 -9.49
CA GLU A 22 -15.03 1.64 -8.12
C GLU A 22 -13.97 0.55 -7.86
N LYS A 23 -12.94 0.46 -8.72
CA LYS A 23 -11.85 -0.52 -8.58
C LYS A 23 -11.11 -0.29 -7.26
N GLY A 24 -10.78 -1.36 -6.53
CA GLY A 24 -10.01 -1.26 -5.28
C GLY A 24 -10.59 -2.07 -4.12
N PHE A 25 -10.06 -1.82 -2.92
CA PHE A 25 -10.52 -2.49 -1.71
C PHE A 25 -11.94 -2.10 -1.33
N GLY A 26 -12.77 -3.13 -1.07
CA GLY A 26 -14.14 -3.00 -0.61
C GLY A 26 -14.41 -3.93 0.57
N GLN A 27 -15.60 -3.79 1.16
CA GLN A 27 -16.08 -4.67 2.22
C GLN A 27 -17.52 -5.08 1.96
N ILE A 28 -17.88 -6.27 2.41
CA ILE A 28 -19.27 -6.72 2.40
C ILE A 28 -20.08 -5.88 3.41
N ALA A 29 -21.18 -5.28 2.95
CA ALA A 29 -21.95 -4.32 3.75
C ALA A 29 -22.91 -4.99 4.75
N MET A 30 -23.24 -6.26 4.55
CA MET A 30 -24.27 -6.97 5.32
C MET A 30 -24.02 -8.49 5.39
N ASP A 31 -24.70 -9.17 6.31
CA ASP A 31 -24.52 -10.61 6.49
C ASP A 31 -25.18 -11.44 5.39
N GLN A 32 -24.69 -12.68 5.23
CA GLN A 32 -25.26 -13.68 4.31
C GLN A 32 -25.29 -13.27 2.83
N VAL A 33 -24.33 -12.48 2.37
CA VAL A 33 -24.23 -12.04 0.97
C VAL A 33 -23.76 -13.21 0.09
N ASN A 34 -24.50 -13.49 -0.97
CA ASN A 34 -24.17 -14.57 -1.90
C ASN A 34 -23.02 -14.16 -2.85
N LEU A 35 -21.96 -14.96 -2.86
CA LEU A 35 -20.97 -14.96 -3.94
C LEU A 35 -21.51 -15.77 -5.11
N ARG A 36 -21.42 -15.27 -6.34
CA ARG A 36 -21.94 -15.94 -7.54
C ARG A 36 -20.87 -16.21 -8.60
N LYS A 37 -21.05 -17.26 -9.41
CA LYS A 37 -20.16 -17.56 -10.57
C LYS A 37 -20.19 -16.48 -11.65
N GLY A 38 -21.31 -15.77 -11.74
CA GLY A 38 -21.56 -14.73 -12.73
C GLY A 38 -22.67 -13.80 -12.23
N PRO A 39 -22.90 -12.66 -12.89
CA PRO A 39 -23.99 -11.76 -12.55
C PRO A 39 -25.33 -12.52 -12.60
N ALA A 40 -26.05 -12.55 -11.48
CA ALA A 40 -27.28 -13.34 -11.31
C ALA A 40 -27.17 -14.87 -11.60
N GLY A 41 -25.96 -15.44 -11.58
CA GLY A 41 -25.71 -16.88 -11.75
C GLY A 41 -25.79 -17.67 -10.44
N ASP A 42 -25.33 -18.92 -10.45
CA ASP A 42 -25.37 -19.80 -9.27
C ASP A 42 -24.54 -19.25 -8.10
N THR A 43 -25.04 -19.43 -6.88
CA THR A 43 -24.31 -19.16 -5.65
C THR A 43 -23.18 -20.19 -5.47
N ILE A 44 -21.98 -19.70 -5.12
CA ILE A 44 -20.77 -20.51 -4.87
C ILE A 44 -20.21 -20.35 -3.45
N GLY A 45 -20.86 -19.53 -2.63
CA GLY A 45 -20.53 -19.36 -1.23
C GLY A 45 -21.22 -18.12 -0.68
N LYS A 46 -21.03 -17.87 0.61
CA LYS A 46 -21.50 -16.66 1.28
C LYS A 46 -20.40 -15.93 2.02
N LYS A 47 -20.63 -14.64 2.23
CA LYS A 47 -19.78 -13.75 3.02
C LYS A 47 -20.60 -13.02 4.06
N GLN A 48 -19.94 -12.59 5.13
CA GLN A 48 -20.54 -11.82 6.22
C GLN A 48 -20.15 -10.35 6.13
N LYS A 49 -20.84 -9.51 6.90
CA LYS A 49 -20.52 -8.09 7.00
C LYS A 49 -19.06 -7.89 7.42
N GLY A 50 -18.38 -6.94 6.78
CA GLY A 50 -16.99 -6.60 7.04
C GLY A 50 -15.98 -7.50 6.32
N ASP A 51 -16.41 -8.61 5.72
CA ASP A 51 -15.51 -9.44 4.94
C ASP A 51 -14.87 -8.63 3.80
N PRO A 52 -13.53 -8.72 3.62
CA PRO A 52 -12.83 -7.93 2.63
C PRO A 52 -12.99 -8.52 1.23
N LEU A 53 -12.90 -7.63 0.25
CA LEU A 53 -12.82 -7.96 -1.17
C LEU A 53 -12.01 -6.90 -1.92
N PHE A 54 -11.61 -7.22 -3.14
CA PHE A 54 -11.06 -6.25 -4.09
C PHE A 54 -11.92 -6.22 -5.35
N ILE A 55 -12.48 -5.08 -5.70
CA ILE A 55 -13.31 -4.88 -6.89
C ILE A 55 -12.40 -4.85 -8.12
N LEU A 56 -12.66 -5.72 -9.09
CA LEU A 56 -11.90 -5.89 -10.34
C LEU A 56 -12.62 -5.34 -11.57
N GLY A 57 -13.92 -5.10 -11.48
CA GLY A 57 -14.77 -4.73 -12.61
C GLY A 57 -16.24 -4.71 -12.23
N GLU A 58 -17.08 -4.25 -13.15
CA GLU A 58 -18.52 -4.21 -12.95
C GLU A 58 -19.27 -4.61 -14.22
N GLU A 59 -20.49 -5.14 -14.03
CA GLU A 59 -21.43 -5.44 -15.11
C GLU A 59 -22.85 -5.15 -14.65
N THR A 60 -23.66 -4.55 -15.52
CA THR A 60 -25.11 -4.40 -15.25
C THR A 60 -25.87 -5.57 -15.86
N ARG A 61 -26.57 -6.34 -15.01
CA ARG A 61 -27.41 -7.45 -15.47
C ARG A 61 -28.69 -7.55 -14.65
N ARG A 62 -29.82 -7.70 -15.36
CA ARG A 62 -31.18 -7.78 -14.77
C ARG A 62 -31.51 -6.62 -13.84
N GLY A 63 -31.15 -5.39 -14.23
CA GLY A 63 -31.46 -4.18 -13.47
C GLY A 63 -30.61 -3.96 -12.21
N HIS A 64 -29.55 -4.74 -12.02
CA HIS A 64 -28.61 -4.57 -10.93
C HIS A 64 -27.18 -4.42 -11.46
N THR A 65 -26.40 -3.56 -10.82
CA THR A 65 -24.94 -3.53 -10.97
C THR A 65 -24.33 -4.64 -10.13
N TRP A 66 -23.42 -5.39 -10.73
CA TRP A 66 -22.67 -6.46 -10.11
C TRP A 66 -21.19 -6.12 -10.15
N TYR A 67 -20.51 -6.25 -9.02
CA TYR A 67 -19.06 -6.19 -8.97
C TYR A 67 -18.48 -7.59 -9.18
N ARG A 68 -17.50 -7.66 -10.08
CA ARG A 68 -16.55 -8.77 -10.16
C ARG A 68 -15.48 -8.51 -9.12
N VAL A 69 -15.29 -9.42 -8.18
CA VAL A 69 -14.44 -9.22 -7.01
C VAL A 69 -13.47 -10.37 -6.83
N SER A 70 -12.27 -10.04 -6.37
CA SER A 70 -11.30 -10.97 -5.80
C SER A 70 -11.53 -11.05 -4.29
N THR A 71 -11.68 -12.25 -3.75
CA THR A 71 -11.94 -12.46 -2.31
C THR A 71 -11.56 -13.88 -1.89
N MET A 72 -11.43 -14.12 -0.60
CA MET A 72 -11.46 -15.49 -0.07
C MET A 72 -12.85 -16.11 -0.20
N ASN A 73 -12.89 -17.41 -0.50
CA ASN A 73 -14.09 -18.23 -0.44
C ASN A 73 -14.68 -18.28 0.98
N GLU A 74 -15.87 -18.86 1.12
CA GLU A 74 -16.59 -18.94 2.40
C GLU A 74 -15.79 -19.62 3.53
N THR A 75 -14.88 -20.55 3.19
CA THR A 75 -14.03 -21.20 4.20
C THR A 75 -12.80 -20.39 4.60
N GLY A 76 -12.51 -19.28 3.92
CA GLY A 76 -11.30 -18.49 4.14
C GLY A 76 -10.01 -19.18 3.70
N LYS A 77 -10.08 -20.26 2.90
CA LYS A 77 -8.90 -21.09 2.54
C LYS A 77 -8.37 -20.86 1.13
N LYS A 78 -9.20 -20.30 0.24
CA LYS A 78 -8.83 -20.13 -1.17
C LYS A 78 -9.34 -18.81 -1.71
N GLN A 79 -8.46 -18.08 -2.38
CA GLN A 79 -8.85 -16.92 -3.17
C GLN A 79 -9.63 -17.36 -4.41
N ILE A 80 -10.73 -16.67 -4.66
CA ILE A 80 -11.63 -16.88 -5.78
C ILE A 80 -12.02 -15.54 -6.40
N GLU A 81 -12.28 -15.56 -7.70
CA GLU A 81 -13.06 -14.52 -8.35
C GLU A 81 -14.55 -14.86 -8.22
N ALA A 82 -15.37 -13.88 -7.85
CA ALA A 82 -16.81 -14.03 -7.71
C ALA A 82 -17.56 -12.76 -8.11
N TRP A 83 -18.88 -12.86 -8.19
CA TRP A 83 -19.77 -11.74 -8.46
C TRP A 83 -20.67 -11.46 -7.27
N VAL A 84 -20.74 -10.19 -6.88
CA VAL A 84 -21.55 -9.67 -5.76
C VAL A 84 -22.35 -8.48 -6.26
N ARG A 85 -23.55 -8.27 -5.72
CA ARG A 85 -24.31 -7.06 -6.06
C ARG A 85 -23.65 -5.83 -5.48
N ALA A 86 -23.57 -4.76 -6.27
CA ALA A 86 -22.91 -3.52 -5.87
C ALA A 86 -23.53 -2.90 -4.61
N ASP A 87 -24.85 -2.97 -4.45
CA ASP A 87 -25.57 -2.44 -3.27
C ASP A 87 -25.38 -3.28 -1.99
N MET A 88 -24.64 -4.38 -2.06
CA MET A 88 -24.25 -5.21 -0.91
C MET A 88 -22.77 -5.04 -0.54
N VAL A 89 -22.09 -4.08 -1.16
CA VAL A 89 -20.66 -3.79 -0.96
C VAL A 89 -20.49 -2.34 -0.53
N ILE A 90 -19.62 -2.10 0.43
CA ILE A 90 -19.08 -0.78 0.74
C ILE A 90 -17.87 -0.57 -0.20
N PRO A 91 -17.97 0.30 -1.22
CA PRO A 91 -16.91 0.50 -2.21
C PRO A 91 -15.77 1.38 -1.66
N PRO A 92 -14.62 1.43 -2.35
CA PRO A 92 -13.49 2.29 -1.99
C PRO A 92 -13.87 3.75 -1.72
N SER A 93 -14.72 4.36 -2.56
CA SER A 93 -15.14 5.77 -2.38
C SER A 93 -15.95 6.04 -1.11
N GLN A 94 -16.51 4.98 -0.49
CA GLN A 94 -17.18 5.07 0.80
C GLN A 94 -16.26 4.66 1.95
N LEU A 95 -15.38 3.69 1.76
CA LEU A 95 -14.43 3.24 2.79
C LEU A 95 -13.36 4.29 3.09
N PHE A 96 -12.85 4.97 2.07
CA PHE A 96 -11.68 5.84 2.19
C PHE A 96 -12.08 7.30 1.97
N GLN A 97 -12.64 7.91 3.00
CA GLN A 97 -13.09 9.30 2.98
C GLN A 97 -12.24 10.17 3.89
N ASN A 98 -12.02 11.42 3.47
CA ASN A 98 -11.24 12.40 4.24
C ASN A 98 -9.82 11.92 4.59
N ILE A 99 -9.17 11.21 3.68
CA ILE A 99 -7.83 10.64 3.88
C ILE A 99 -6.76 11.75 3.94
N THR A 100 -5.65 11.47 4.61
CA THR A 100 -4.44 12.31 4.69
C THR A 100 -3.16 11.58 4.37
N ALA A 101 -3.12 10.25 4.51
CA ALA A 101 -1.96 9.42 4.22
C ALA A 101 -2.40 8.01 3.85
N ILE A 102 -1.60 7.33 3.03
CA ILE A 102 -1.82 5.94 2.66
C ILE A 102 -0.55 5.10 2.85
N SER A 103 -0.71 3.82 3.16
CA SER A 103 0.36 2.84 3.16
C SER A 103 -0.16 1.50 2.61
N GLY A 104 0.75 0.70 2.08
CA GLY A 104 0.47 -0.59 1.46
C GLY A 104 1.64 -1.54 1.71
N GLU A 105 1.32 -2.82 1.92
CA GLU A 105 2.29 -3.90 2.03
C GLU A 105 1.57 -5.20 1.69
N THR A 106 2.22 -6.10 0.96
CA THR A 106 1.62 -7.37 0.49
C THR A 106 0.22 -7.21 -0.11
N SER A 107 -0.82 -7.62 0.62
CA SER A 107 -2.23 -7.50 0.23
C SER A 107 -3.02 -6.56 1.12
N LEU A 108 -2.32 -5.88 2.04
CA LEU A 108 -2.86 -4.93 2.99
C LEU A 108 -2.72 -3.51 2.48
N PHE A 109 -3.72 -2.72 2.82
CA PHE A 109 -3.77 -1.29 2.57
C PHE A 109 -4.32 -0.59 3.80
N MET A 110 -3.77 0.56 4.13
CA MET A 110 -4.26 1.42 5.20
C MET A 110 -4.30 2.86 4.71
N ALA A 111 -5.39 3.54 5.05
CA ALA A 111 -5.57 4.96 4.80
C ALA A 111 -5.89 5.66 6.13
N LEU A 112 -5.13 6.68 6.48
CA LEU A 112 -5.39 7.50 7.66
C LEU A 112 -6.32 8.64 7.30
N ASP A 113 -7.43 8.81 8.00
CA ASP A 113 -8.28 9.98 7.82
C ASP A 113 -7.83 11.21 8.63
N ARG A 114 -8.39 12.38 8.30
CA ARG A 114 -8.11 13.67 8.95
C ARG A 114 -8.40 13.69 10.46
N ASN A 115 -9.17 12.74 10.98
CA ASN A 115 -9.45 12.62 12.41
C ASN A 115 -8.50 11.64 13.11
N GLY A 116 -7.49 11.14 12.39
CA GLY A 116 -6.54 10.15 12.89
C GLY A 116 -7.10 8.73 12.97
N ILE A 117 -8.22 8.44 12.29
CA ILE A 117 -8.83 7.11 12.27
C ILE A 117 -8.31 6.35 11.05
N PRO A 118 -7.72 5.14 11.23
CA PRO A 118 -7.29 4.32 10.12
C PRO A 118 -8.47 3.56 9.50
N HIS A 119 -8.43 3.42 8.18
CA HIS A 119 -9.33 2.61 7.36
C HIS A 119 -8.51 1.58 6.61
N PHE A 120 -9.04 0.36 6.46
CA PHE A 120 -8.24 -0.78 6.03
C PHE A 120 -8.82 -1.46 4.79
N GLY A 121 -7.91 -1.94 3.95
CA GLY A 121 -8.18 -2.86 2.85
C GLY A 121 -7.28 -4.10 2.98
N GLY A 122 -7.76 -5.24 2.48
CA GLY A 122 -6.99 -6.50 2.48
C GLY A 122 -7.48 -7.53 3.47
N LEU A 123 -6.75 -8.65 3.58
CA LEU A 123 -7.09 -9.71 4.53
C LEU A 123 -6.65 -9.34 5.94
N LEU A 124 -7.56 -8.77 6.71
CA LEU A 124 -7.32 -8.40 8.09
C LEU A 124 -7.40 -9.64 8.98
N HIS A 125 -6.24 -10.19 9.33
CA HIS A 125 -6.13 -11.20 10.40
C HIS A 125 -6.10 -10.59 11.80
N ILE A 126 -6.27 -9.28 11.90
CA ILE A 126 -6.41 -8.56 13.16
C ILE A 126 -7.80 -8.82 13.75
N ALA A 127 -7.82 -9.01 15.06
CA ALA A 127 -9.01 -9.28 15.85
C ALA A 127 -10.14 -8.28 15.59
N HIS A 128 -11.36 -8.73 15.89
CA HIS A 128 -12.70 -8.20 15.58
C HIS A 128 -13.01 -6.69 15.73
N GLU A 129 -12.06 -5.82 16.06
CA GLU A 129 -12.29 -4.39 16.30
C GLU A 129 -11.33 -3.51 15.50
N ASN A 130 -11.91 -2.67 14.65
CA ASN A 130 -11.22 -1.57 13.96
C ASN A 130 -10.56 -0.67 15.03
N PRO A 131 -9.27 -0.29 14.93
CA PRO A 131 -8.61 0.60 15.89
C PRO A 131 -9.12 2.04 15.82
N THR A 132 -10.37 2.23 16.23
CA THR A 132 -11.07 3.52 16.32
C THR A 132 -10.54 4.40 17.44
N HIS A 133 -9.63 3.88 18.27
CA HIS A 133 -9.02 4.56 19.40
C HIS A 133 -7.74 5.32 19.03
N TRP A 134 -7.21 5.17 17.80
CA TRP A 134 -6.06 5.94 17.36
C TRP A 134 -6.42 7.44 17.25
N ARG A 135 -5.54 8.30 17.80
CA ARG A 135 -5.69 9.76 17.86
C ARG A 135 -4.33 10.40 17.66
N ASP A 136 -4.31 11.62 17.13
CA ASP A 136 -3.10 12.43 16.95
C ASP A 136 -1.98 11.71 16.17
N VAL A 137 -2.37 10.87 15.21
CA VAL A 137 -1.46 10.12 14.34
C VAL A 137 -0.92 11.04 13.26
N LYS A 138 0.41 11.09 13.11
CA LYS A 138 1.10 11.88 12.07
C LYS A 138 1.69 11.02 10.94
N ALA A 139 1.88 9.73 11.17
CA ALA A 139 2.38 8.80 10.16
C ALA A 139 1.82 7.40 10.42
N ILE A 140 1.70 6.62 9.35
CA ILE A 140 1.24 5.24 9.37
C ILE A 140 2.19 4.36 8.56
N ASP A 141 2.29 3.10 8.94
CA ASP A 141 2.99 2.10 8.12
C ASP A 141 2.46 0.69 8.36
N ILE A 142 2.82 -0.26 7.49
CA ILE A 142 2.31 -1.63 7.51
C ILE A 142 3.48 -2.62 7.52
N GLY A 143 3.37 -3.65 8.37
CA GLY A 143 4.16 -4.87 8.28
C GLY A 143 3.25 -6.07 7.98
N PHE A 144 3.78 -7.28 8.03
CA PHE A 144 2.98 -8.48 7.77
C PHE A 144 1.94 -8.68 8.87
N HIS A 145 0.65 -8.59 8.49
CA HIS A 145 -0.50 -8.65 9.41
C HIS A 145 -0.37 -7.75 10.65
N THR A 146 0.31 -6.61 10.51
CA THR A 146 0.50 -5.61 11.56
C THR A 146 0.44 -4.21 10.98
N PHE A 147 -0.28 -3.32 11.65
CA PHE A 147 -0.37 -1.91 11.34
C PHE A 147 0.30 -1.10 12.44
N TYR A 148 1.01 -0.05 12.03
CA TYR A 148 1.69 0.89 12.91
C TYR A 148 1.17 2.31 12.69
N ALA A 149 1.03 3.05 13.77
CA ALA A 149 0.75 4.47 13.75
C ALA A 149 1.71 5.21 14.68
N LEU A 150 2.32 6.28 14.18
CA LEU A 150 3.18 7.16 14.96
C LEU A 150 2.37 8.39 15.37
N GLN A 151 2.19 8.57 16.68
CA GLN A 151 1.54 9.75 17.24
C GLN A 151 2.48 10.96 17.22
N THR A 152 1.90 12.15 17.31
CA THR A 152 2.65 13.42 17.33
C THR A 152 3.67 13.50 18.47
N ASP A 153 3.36 12.91 19.63
CA ASP A 153 4.23 12.84 20.82
C ASP A 153 5.33 11.75 20.72
N GLY A 154 5.38 11.02 19.61
CA GLY A 154 6.33 9.96 19.34
C GLY A 154 5.93 8.57 19.87
N THR A 155 4.74 8.40 20.43
CA THR A 155 4.19 7.06 20.74
C THR A 155 3.97 6.27 19.46
N VAL A 156 4.38 4.99 19.44
CA VAL A 156 3.99 4.07 18.37
C VAL A 156 2.82 3.21 18.86
N LEU A 157 1.69 3.35 18.17
CA LEU A 157 0.55 2.46 18.31
C LEU A 157 0.69 1.31 17.31
N ARG A 158 0.17 0.15 17.68
CA ARG A 158 0.35 -1.09 16.93
C ARG A 158 -0.87 -1.98 17.09
N GLU A 159 -1.34 -2.50 15.97
CA GLU A 159 -2.36 -3.56 15.94
C GLU A 159 -1.95 -4.66 14.98
N GLY A 160 -2.00 -5.91 15.41
CA GLY A 160 -1.46 -7.00 14.61
C GLY A 160 -1.30 -8.30 15.37
N ILE A 161 -1.34 -9.42 14.65
CA ILE A 161 -1.07 -10.75 15.21
C ILE A 161 0.38 -11.22 14.98
N ARG A 162 1.17 -10.42 14.29
CA ARG A 162 2.54 -10.68 13.84
C ARG A 162 3.45 -9.53 14.28
N GLY A 163 4.73 -9.49 13.88
CA GLY A 163 5.73 -8.44 14.16
C GLY A 163 6.20 -8.27 15.62
N PRO A 164 6.81 -7.12 15.99
CA PRO A 164 7.40 -6.90 17.30
C PRO A 164 6.44 -6.97 18.48
N ALA A 165 6.88 -7.54 19.59
CA ALA A 165 6.06 -7.61 20.79
C ALA A 165 5.69 -6.19 21.30
N PRO A 166 4.46 -5.97 21.83
CA PRO A 166 4.03 -4.63 22.28
C PRO A 166 4.96 -3.98 23.33
N ASN A 167 5.58 -4.79 24.18
CA ASN A 167 6.57 -4.35 25.17
C ASN A 167 7.94 -4.00 24.57
N HIS A 168 8.12 -3.98 23.26
CA HIS A 168 9.33 -3.44 22.64
C HIS A 168 9.21 -1.93 22.35
N PHE A 169 8.01 -1.35 22.47
CA PHE A 169 7.73 0.06 22.15
C PHE A 169 7.68 0.93 23.41
N HIS A 170 8.84 1.11 24.07
CA HIS A 170 8.94 1.95 25.28
C HIS A 170 9.54 3.33 25.02
N GLN A 171 10.22 3.50 23.89
CA GLN A 171 10.85 4.76 23.48
C GLN A 171 9.86 5.66 22.72
N ARG A 172 10.22 6.94 22.58
CA ARG A 172 9.54 7.88 21.68
C ARG A 172 10.25 7.91 20.34
N PHE A 173 9.48 7.96 19.26
CA PHE A 173 9.98 7.88 17.89
C PHE A 173 9.65 9.15 17.09
N VAL A 174 10.51 9.48 16.13
CA VAL A 174 10.30 10.58 15.17
C VAL A 174 9.94 10.08 13.78
N ALA A 175 10.36 8.86 13.44
CA ALA A 175 10.06 8.18 12.18
C ALA A 175 10.00 6.66 12.40
N MET A 176 9.32 5.97 11.49
CA MET A 176 9.19 4.52 11.51
C MET A 176 9.15 3.94 10.10
N SER A 177 9.51 2.66 9.99
CA SER A 177 9.31 1.84 8.80
C SER A 177 8.98 0.41 9.20
N GLY A 178 7.84 -0.09 8.72
CA GLY A 178 7.41 -1.47 8.85
C GLY A 178 7.57 -2.21 7.52
N TYR A 179 7.94 -3.49 7.61
CA TYR A 179 7.84 -4.44 6.50
C TYR A 179 7.95 -5.84 7.10
N ASP A 180 7.11 -6.78 6.68
CA ASP A 180 7.09 -8.13 7.27
C ASP A 180 6.97 -8.07 8.83
N ASP A 181 7.66 -8.96 9.57
CA ASP A 181 7.74 -8.89 11.04
C ASP A 181 8.78 -7.86 11.57
N LEU A 182 9.37 -7.02 10.71
CA LEU A 182 10.42 -6.07 11.06
C LEU A 182 9.85 -4.65 11.23
N PHE A 183 10.29 -3.99 12.28
CA PHE A 183 10.08 -2.56 12.50
C PHE A 183 11.42 -1.87 12.70
N LEU A 184 11.64 -0.79 11.95
CA LEU A 184 12.71 0.16 12.22
C LEU A 184 12.10 1.45 12.76
N GLY A 185 12.74 2.04 13.76
CA GLY A 185 12.28 3.31 14.32
C GLY A 185 13.45 4.18 14.74
N GLN A 186 13.41 5.46 14.34
CA GLN A 186 14.33 6.45 14.86
C GLN A 186 13.72 7.10 16.09
N THR A 187 14.46 7.08 17.19
CA THR A 187 14.05 7.67 18.47
C THR A 187 14.14 9.20 18.45
N THR A 188 13.52 9.87 19.43
CA THR A 188 13.65 11.33 19.62
C THR A 188 15.07 11.78 19.92
N GLU A 189 15.90 10.89 20.46
CA GLU A 189 17.32 11.11 20.76
C GLU A 189 18.22 10.80 19.54
N GLY A 190 17.65 10.34 18.43
CA GLY A 190 18.35 10.08 17.17
C GLY A 190 18.94 8.68 17.03
N ALA A 191 18.76 7.78 18.01
CA ALA A 191 19.13 6.37 17.86
C ALA A 191 18.21 5.63 16.88
N LEU A 192 18.75 4.68 16.11
CA LEU A 192 17.98 3.79 15.25
C LEU A 192 17.78 2.43 15.93
N LEU A 193 16.53 2.01 16.09
CA LEU A 193 16.16 0.74 16.67
C LEU A 193 15.62 -0.22 15.61
N LYS A 194 15.98 -1.50 15.75
CA LYS A 194 15.41 -2.66 15.06
C LYS A 194 14.61 -3.48 16.06
N LEU A 195 13.31 -3.59 15.81
CA LEU A 195 12.39 -4.37 16.63
C LEU A 195 11.85 -5.51 15.77
N ASN A 196 11.75 -6.71 16.35
CA ASN A 196 11.08 -7.86 15.78
C ASN A 196 10.31 -8.61 16.89
N GLY A 197 9.65 -9.72 16.55
CA GLY A 197 8.82 -10.48 17.48
C GLY A 197 9.53 -10.99 18.74
N TYR A 198 10.85 -11.08 18.74
CA TYR A 198 11.65 -11.70 19.80
C TYR A 198 12.66 -10.76 20.45
N SER A 199 13.04 -9.66 19.78
CA SER A 199 14.07 -8.76 20.28
C SER A 199 13.91 -7.31 19.84
N ALA A 200 14.56 -6.45 20.62
CA ALA A 200 14.77 -5.03 20.34
C ALA A 200 16.28 -4.76 20.38
N HIS A 201 16.84 -4.25 19.28
CA HIS A 201 18.26 -3.94 19.15
C HIS A 201 18.46 -2.50 18.72
N GLN A 202 19.39 -1.81 19.38
CA GLN A 202 19.88 -0.52 18.91
C GLN A 202 20.93 -0.76 17.82
N LEU A 203 20.65 -0.26 16.61
CA LEU A 203 21.53 -0.35 15.46
C LEU A 203 22.52 0.83 15.40
N LEU A 204 22.02 2.03 15.70
CA LEU A 204 22.82 3.26 15.72
C LEU A 204 22.65 3.98 17.05
N PRO A 205 23.71 4.60 17.60
CA PRO A 205 23.66 5.32 18.85
C PRO A 205 22.82 6.61 18.76
N GLU A 206 22.50 7.17 19.93
CA GLU A 206 21.91 8.50 20.04
C GLU A 206 22.79 9.56 19.35
N GLY A 207 22.16 10.61 18.82
CA GLY A 207 22.84 11.65 18.04
C GLY A 207 23.24 11.24 16.63
N SER A 208 22.86 10.05 16.15
CA SER A 208 23.11 9.64 14.77
C SER A 208 22.34 10.51 13.77
N GLU A 209 23.04 11.04 12.78
CA GLU A 209 22.44 11.77 11.68
C GLU A 209 21.88 10.79 10.64
N ILE A 210 20.58 10.52 10.73
CA ILE A 210 19.86 9.63 9.82
C ILE A 210 18.92 10.46 8.96
N ARG A 211 19.02 10.32 7.65
CA ARG A 211 18.19 11.02 6.67
C ARG A 211 16.92 10.24 6.31
N ASP A 212 17.07 8.93 6.13
CA ASP A 212 15.97 8.02 5.78
C ASP A 212 16.34 6.58 6.13
N PHE A 213 15.35 5.69 6.23
CA PHE A 213 15.57 4.26 6.40
C PHE A 213 14.37 3.45 5.92
N ALA A 214 14.61 2.19 5.58
CA ALA A 214 13.58 1.27 5.13
C ALA A 214 13.78 -0.11 5.75
N ALA A 215 12.70 -0.65 6.32
CA ALA A 215 12.60 -2.05 6.68
C ALA A 215 12.41 -2.90 5.42
N TRP A 216 12.85 -4.15 5.50
CA TRP A 216 12.52 -5.19 4.52
C TRP A 216 12.20 -6.50 5.25
N SER A 217 12.88 -7.60 4.98
CA SER A 217 12.47 -8.89 5.55
C SER A 217 12.99 -9.15 6.95
N ALA A 218 12.11 -9.62 7.83
CA ALA A 218 12.46 -10.11 9.17
C ALA A 218 13.19 -11.46 9.14
N ILE A 219 12.87 -12.33 8.17
CA ILE A 219 13.55 -13.63 7.98
C ILE A 219 15.04 -13.43 7.70
N TYR A 220 15.39 -12.33 7.02
CA TYR A 220 16.77 -11.98 6.69
C TYR A 220 17.34 -10.86 7.58
N GLY A 221 16.54 -10.29 8.48
CA GLY A 221 16.94 -9.17 9.34
C GLY A 221 17.34 -7.90 8.58
N LEU A 222 16.88 -7.76 7.34
CA LEU A 222 17.38 -6.80 6.36
C LEU A 222 16.65 -5.47 6.43
N GLY A 223 17.44 -4.40 6.35
CA GLY A 223 16.99 -3.04 6.16
C GLY A 223 18.15 -2.19 5.68
N ALA A 224 17.91 -0.90 5.47
CA ALA A 224 18.94 0.03 5.10
C ALA A 224 18.64 1.40 5.70
N TYR A 225 19.68 2.20 5.90
CA TYR A 225 19.53 3.61 6.24
C TYR A 225 20.41 4.48 5.35
N VAL A 226 20.01 5.74 5.25
CA VAL A 226 20.72 6.81 4.58
C VAL A 226 21.27 7.73 5.67
N ASP A 227 22.57 7.97 5.68
CA ASP A 227 23.18 8.87 6.66
C ASP A 227 22.96 10.36 6.32
N GLY A 228 23.39 11.24 7.24
CA GLY A 228 23.35 12.69 7.08
C GLY A 228 24.13 13.23 5.87
N GLN A 229 24.97 12.41 5.22
CA GLN A 229 25.72 12.77 4.00
C GLN A 229 25.05 12.22 2.73
N GLY A 230 24.03 11.37 2.84
CA GLY A 230 23.34 10.76 1.69
C GLY A 230 23.97 9.48 1.19
N LYS A 231 24.77 8.81 2.02
CA LYS A 231 25.29 7.47 1.72
C LYS A 231 24.36 6.41 2.27
N VAL A 232 24.25 5.30 1.54
CA VAL A 232 23.42 4.16 1.90
C VAL A 232 24.25 3.15 2.67
N HIS A 233 23.70 2.68 3.79
CA HIS A 233 24.27 1.66 4.65
C HIS A 233 23.28 0.52 4.80
N LEU A 234 23.71 -0.69 4.44
CA LEU A 234 22.94 -1.89 4.66
C LEU A 234 23.00 -2.29 6.14
N LEU A 235 21.84 -2.70 6.67
CA LEU A 235 21.75 -3.37 7.96
C LEU A 235 22.10 -4.86 7.77
N GLU A 236 22.33 -5.56 8.88
CA GLU A 236 22.92 -6.91 8.98
C GLU A 236 22.52 -7.92 7.86
N MET A 237 23.43 -8.86 7.55
CA MET A 237 23.26 -9.97 6.59
C MET A 237 23.30 -9.59 5.10
N ALA A 238 24.20 -8.67 4.71
CA ALA A 238 24.48 -8.33 3.31
C ALA A 238 24.76 -9.55 2.41
N ASP A 239 25.28 -10.65 2.96
CA ASP A 239 25.55 -11.90 2.22
C ASP A 239 24.27 -12.52 1.61
N LEU A 240 23.10 -12.28 2.23
CA LEU A 240 21.80 -12.74 1.74
C LEU A 240 21.20 -11.79 0.70
N VAL A 241 21.73 -10.57 0.61
CA VAL A 241 21.30 -9.56 -0.36
C VAL A 241 21.88 -9.86 -1.76
N GLY A 242 22.98 -10.61 -1.80
CA GLY A 242 23.83 -10.74 -2.98
C GLY A 242 24.90 -9.64 -2.98
N ALA A 243 26.15 -10.05 -3.16
CA ALA A 243 27.30 -9.13 -3.09
C ALA A 243 27.22 -8.01 -4.14
N ASP A 244 26.58 -8.28 -5.28
CA ASP A 244 26.36 -7.32 -6.36
C ASP A 244 25.37 -6.21 -5.95
N VAL A 245 24.25 -6.56 -5.33
CA VAL A 245 23.26 -5.59 -4.85
C VAL A 245 23.84 -4.74 -3.72
N ALA A 246 24.58 -5.35 -2.79
CA ALA A 246 25.26 -4.63 -1.73
C ALA A 246 26.33 -3.65 -2.25
N GLN A 247 27.13 -4.09 -3.23
CA GLN A 247 28.12 -3.25 -3.88
C GLN A 247 27.48 -2.08 -4.64
N GLU A 248 26.39 -2.34 -5.37
CA GLU A 248 25.65 -1.31 -6.08
C GLU A 248 25.10 -0.26 -5.11
N MET A 249 24.38 -0.66 -4.06
CA MET A 249 23.80 0.25 -3.08
C MET A 249 24.85 1.08 -2.34
N SER A 250 25.98 0.47 -1.96
CA SER A 250 27.08 1.18 -1.29
C SER A 250 27.80 2.18 -2.18
N SER A 251 27.63 2.08 -3.52
CA SER A 251 28.17 3.05 -4.47
C SER A 251 27.30 4.31 -4.62
N TRP A 252 26.04 4.26 -4.16
CA TRP A 252 25.10 5.37 -4.29
C TRP A 252 25.47 6.54 -3.36
N SER A 253 25.23 7.75 -3.87
CA SER A 253 25.50 9.01 -3.17
C SER A 253 24.37 10.01 -3.46
N ASP A 254 24.32 11.08 -2.66
CA ASP A 254 23.26 12.10 -2.69
C ASP A 254 21.84 11.51 -2.56
N VAL A 255 21.71 10.38 -1.87
CA VAL A 255 20.44 9.73 -1.63
C VAL A 255 19.64 10.55 -0.61
N LEU A 256 18.37 10.77 -0.93
CA LEU A 256 17.39 11.45 -0.08
C LEU A 256 16.43 10.45 0.57
N ARG A 257 15.89 9.50 -0.20
CA ARG A 257 15.01 8.43 0.30
C ARG A 257 15.46 7.07 -0.20
N ILE A 258 15.18 6.03 0.57
CA ILE A 258 15.43 4.63 0.22
C ILE A 258 14.17 3.79 0.40
N LYS A 259 13.96 2.83 -0.50
CA LYS A 259 12.96 1.78 -0.37
C LYS A 259 13.56 0.44 -0.71
N LEU A 260 13.09 -0.59 -0.02
CA LEU A 260 13.53 -1.97 -0.19
C LEU A 260 12.32 -2.82 -0.57
N GLY A 261 12.57 -3.86 -1.36
CA GLY A 261 11.56 -4.77 -1.87
C GLY A 261 12.18 -6.04 -2.41
N ARG A 262 11.41 -6.79 -3.19
CA ARG A 262 11.77 -8.11 -3.70
C ARG A 262 11.54 -8.25 -5.19
N GLU A 263 12.39 -9.04 -5.82
CA GLU A 263 12.12 -9.64 -7.12
C GLU A 263 11.36 -10.97 -6.91
N VAL A 264 10.29 -11.22 -7.68
CA VAL A 264 9.45 -12.41 -7.64
C VAL A 264 9.30 -13.02 -9.05
N VAL A 265 10.08 -14.05 -9.36
CA VAL A 265 9.97 -14.78 -10.62
C VAL A 265 9.21 -16.09 -10.42
N GLY A 266 8.08 -16.25 -11.11
CA GLY A 266 7.26 -17.47 -11.04
C GLY A 266 6.69 -17.73 -9.64
N GLY A 267 6.36 -16.66 -8.89
CA GLY A 267 5.82 -16.74 -7.53
C GLY A 267 6.86 -17.06 -6.45
N LYS A 268 8.16 -16.97 -6.76
CA LYS A 268 9.26 -17.17 -5.80
C LYS A 268 10.11 -15.92 -5.70
N ILE A 269 10.45 -15.55 -4.47
CA ILE A 269 11.41 -14.49 -4.22
C ILE A 269 12.78 -14.95 -4.75
N THR A 270 13.37 -14.18 -5.65
CA THR A 270 14.65 -14.52 -6.29
C THR A 270 15.79 -13.66 -5.79
N ARG A 271 15.56 -12.37 -5.48
CA ARG A 271 16.56 -11.47 -4.90
C ARG A 271 15.92 -10.23 -4.24
N PRO A 272 16.63 -9.51 -3.35
CA PRO A 272 16.28 -8.13 -3.00
C PRO A 272 16.30 -7.19 -4.19
N VAL A 273 15.49 -6.14 -4.08
CA VAL A 273 15.66 -4.93 -4.86
C VAL A 273 15.64 -3.72 -3.94
N ALA A 274 16.42 -2.71 -4.30
CA ALA A 274 16.45 -1.42 -3.63
C ALA A 274 16.24 -0.31 -4.64
N ALA A 275 15.58 0.75 -4.18
CA ALA A 275 15.34 1.96 -4.92
C ALA A 275 15.80 3.16 -4.09
N ALA A 276 16.43 4.13 -4.72
CA ALA A 276 16.82 5.38 -4.06
C ALA A 276 16.30 6.58 -4.85
N LEU A 277 15.74 7.55 -4.13
CA LEU A 277 15.39 8.86 -4.66
C LEU A 277 16.51 9.83 -4.29
N LYS A 278 17.07 10.52 -5.28
CA LYS A 278 18.07 11.56 -5.09
C LYS A 278 17.44 12.93 -4.86
N ALA A 279 18.21 13.85 -4.28
CA ALA A 279 17.76 15.22 -4.03
C ALA A 279 17.41 16.02 -5.29
N ASP A 280 17.97 15.66 -6.45
CA ASP A 280 17.66 16.24 -7.76
C ASP A 280 16.37 15.68 -8.41
N GLY A 281 15.69 14.75 -7.74
CA GLY A 281 14.47 14.11 -8.23
C GLY A 281 14.70 12.98 -9.23
N SER A 282 15.96 12.52 -9.40
CA SER A 282 16.28 11.29 -10.16
C SER A 282 16.22 10.05 -9.27
N VAL A 283 16.14 8.88 -9.90
CA VAL A 283 15.94 7.58 -9.22
C VAL A 283 17.05 6.60 -9.61
N LEU A 284 17.52 5.85 -8.62
CA LEU A 284 18.44 4.72 -8.77
C LEU A 284 17.75 3.42 -8.35
N MET A 285 18.10 2.32 -9.01
CA MET A 285 17.60 0.97 -8.79
C MET A 285 18.75 -0.03 -8.78
N SER A 286 18.77 -0.93 -7.81
CA SER A 286 19.79 -1.99 -7.76
C SER A 286 19.56 -3.08 -8.80
N HIS A 287 18.35 -3.17 -9.36
CA HIS A 287 18.01 -4.12 -10.40
C HIS A 287 18.26 -3.53 -11.80
N LYS A 288 19.20 -4.10 -12.56
CA LYS A 288 19.64 -3.56 -13.87
C LYS A 288 18.52 -3.29 -14.87
N ASP A 289 17.57 -4.21 -15.02
CA ASP A 289 16.47 -4.04 -15.98
C ASP A 289 15.48 -2.95 -15.54
N LEU A 290 15.34 -2.72 -14.23
CA LEU A 290 14.50 -1.63 -13.71
C LEU A 290 15.26 -0.31 -13.75
N GLN A 291 16.58 -0.33 -13.52
CA GLN A 291 17.45 0.83 -13.65
C GLN A 291 17.37 1.45 -15.05
N ALA A 292 17.38 0.63 -16.11
CA ALA A 292 17.21 1.11 -17.47
C ALA A 292 15.89 1.86 -17.67
N GLN A 293 14.80 1.38 -17.05
CA GLN A 293 13.46 1.97 -17.17
C GLN A 293 13.29 3.26 -16.37
N VAL A 294 13.99 3.41 -15.24
CA VAL A 294 13.91 4.63 -14.40
C VAL A 294 14.95 5.69 -14.77
N SER A 295 15.93 5.36 -15.63
CA SER A 295 17.01 6.27 -16.03
C SER A 295 16.53 7.61 -16.62
N GLY A 296 15.33 7.63 -17.21
CA GLY A 296 14.70 8.84 -17.75
C GLY A 296 13.72 9.53 -16.80
N TRP A 297 13.50 9.01 -15.59
CA TRP A 297 12.59 9.62 -14.62
C TRP A 297 13.21 10.89 -14.04
N GLN A 298 12.40 11.93 -13.93
CA GLN A 298 12.81 13.24 -13.42
C GLN A 298 11.70 13.86 -12.59
N ASN A 299 12.05 14.82 -11.73
CA ASN A 299 11.11 15.51 -10.85
C ASN A 299 10.30 14.53 -9.97
N ILE A 300 10.91 13.42 -9.56
CA ILE A 300 10.29 12.45 -8.65
C ILE A 300 10.37 12.99 -7.22
N THR A 301 9.29 12.81 -6.48
CA THR A 301 9.12 13.32 -5.10
C THR A 301 8.92 12.20 -4.10
N GLN A 302 8.38 11.05 -4.54
CA GLN A 302 8.20 9.85 -3.74
C GLN A 302 8.40 8.61 -4.60
N ILE A 303 8.83 7.53 -3.96
CA ILE A 303 9.00 6.22 -4.58
C ILE A 303 8.44 5.13 -3.65
N VAL A 304 7.85 4.09 -4.24
CA VAL A 304 7.40 2.87 -3.53
C VAL A 304 7.61 1.65 -4.43
N LEU A 305 7.81 0.47 -3.82
CA LEU A 305 8.07 -0.79 -4.50
C LEU A 305 6.89 -1.76 -4.30
N GLY A 306 6.52 -2.48 -5.37
CA GLY A 306 5.75 -3.72 -5.29
C GLY A 306 6.63 -4.93 -5.62
N ASN A 307 6.02 -6.06 -5.99
CA ASN A 307 6.78 -7.20 -6.51
C ASN A 307 7.28 -6.88 -7.94
N ASP A 308 8.60 -6.78 -8.11
CA ASP A 308 9.23 -6.57 -9.43
C ASP A 308 8.95 -5.23 -10.12
N PHE A 309 8.35 -4.26 -9.43
CA PHE A 309 8.09 -2.95 -10.01
C PHE A 309 8.31 -1.79 -9.05
N LEU A 310 8.68 -0.66 -9.63
CA LEU A 310 8.81 0.62 -8.95
C LEU A 310 7.70 1.56 -9.42
N VAL A 311 7.20 2.37 -8.49
CA VAL A 311 6.33 3.49 -8.76
C VAL A 311 6.99 4.78 -8.27
N GLY A 312 6.92 5.83 -9.08
CA GLY A 312 7.37 7.17 -8.74
C GLY A 312 6.23 8.18 -8.85
N LEU A 313 6.12 9.07 -7.85
CA LEU A 313 5.24 10.24 -7.88
C LEU A 313 6.02 11.46 -8.36
N THR A 314 5.58 12.09 -9.44
CA THR A 314 6.19 13.32 -9.93
C THR A 314 5.72 14.54 -9.13
N GLY A 315 6.49 15.63 -9.13
CA GLY A 315 6.08 16.90 -8.53
C GLY A 315 4.85 17.55 -9.18
N GLU A 316 4.41 17.05 -10.35
CA GLU A 316 3.16 17.46 -11.00
C GLU A 316 1.94 16.67 -10.49
N GLY A 317 2.13 15.68 -9.62
CA GLY A 317 1.08 14.80 -9.15
C GLY A 317 0.69 13.72 -10.16
N LYS A 318 1.64 13.26 -10.99
CA LYS A 318 1.48 12.13 -11.91
C LYS A 318 2.24 10.90 -11.43
N LEU A 319 1.79 9.73 -11.86
CA LEU A 319 2.41 8.45 -11.53
C LEU A 319 3.24 7.93 -12.70
N LEU A 320 4.47 7.49 -12.42
CA LEU A 320 5.29 6.68 -13.32
C LEU A 320 5.43 5.27 -12.74
N CYS A 321 5.35 4.24 -13.58
CA CYS A 321 5.45 2.85 -13.15
C CYS A 321 6.30 2.04 -14.14
N THR A 322 7.16 1.17 -13.64
CA THR A 322 7.99 0.28 -14.48
C THR A 322 7.22 -0.95 -14.99
N LYS A 323 6.06 -1.29 -14.41
CA LYS A 323 5.25 -2.43 -14.86
C LYS A 323 4.26 -1.96 -15.94
N PRO A 324 4.38 -2.41 -17.21
CA PRO A 324 3.60 -1.85 -18.31
C PRO A 324 2.07 -1.95 -18.14
N SER A 325 1.58 -3.06 -17.57
CA SER A 325 0.14 -3.23 -17.32
C SER A 325 -0.39 -2.21 -16.31
N LEU A 326 0.32 -2.01 -15.20
CA LEU A 326 -0.06 -1.04 -14.18
C LEU A 326 0.11 0.39 -14.67
N ALA A 327 1.19 0.68 -15.42
CA ALA A 327 1.41 1.99 -16.03
C ALA A 327 0.24 2.40 -16.95
N ALA A 328 -0.30 1.45 -17.73
CA ALA A 328 -1.47 1.68 -18.57
C ALA A 328 -2.74 1.92 -17.75
N GLU A 329 -2.96 1.16 -16.67
CA GLU A 329 -4.10 1.36 -15.77
C GLU A 329 -4.05 2.72 -15.03
N THR A 330 -2.85 3.22 -14.70
CA THR A 330 -2.66 4.48 -13.98
C THR A 330 -2.47 5.69 -14.89
N ALA A 331 -2.47 5.52 -16.22
CA ALA A 331 -2.09 6.59 -17.16
C ALA A 331 -2.97 7.86 -17.06
N GLY A 332 -4.22 7.71 -16.60
CA GLY A 332 -5.16 8.82 -16.40
C GLY A 332 -5.11 9.46 -15.01
N TRP A 333 -4.28 8.98 -14.09
CA TRP A 333 -4.23 9.50 -12.72
C TRP A 333 -3.51 10.84 -12.67
N THR A 334 -4.10 11.80 -11.96
CA THR A 334 -3.61 13.16 -11.82
C THR A 334 -3.87 13.68 -10.42
N ASP A 335 -3.22 14.78 -10.05
CA ASP A 335 -3.35 15.43 -8.75
C ASP A 335 -3.05 14.50 -7.57
N LEU A 336 -2.17 13.53 -7.75
CA LEU A 336 -1.69 12.67 -6.67
C LEU A 336 -0.80 13.46 -5.71
N ILE A 337 -0.91 13.14 -4.42
CA ILE A 337 -0.08 13.70 -3.33
C ILE A 337 0.59 12.64 -2.46
N ASP A 338 0.11 11.40 -2.54
CA ASP A 338 0.71 10.25 -1.86
C ASP A 338 0.48 8.98 -2.69
N ILE A 339 1.40 8.03 -2.60
CA ILE A 339 1.35 6.75 -3.30
C ILE A 339 1.73 5.60 -2.38
N ALA A 340 1.09 4.45 -2.57
CA ALA A 340 1.40 3.22 -1.86
C ALA A 340 1.33 2.02 -2.81
N CYS A 341 2.06 0.96 -2.47
CA CYS A 341 2.03 -0.30 -3.21
C CYS A 341 1.81 -1.46 -2.26
N GLY A 342 1.03 -2.45 -2.70
CA GLY A 342 1.20 -3.81 -2.21
C GLY A 342 2.09 -4.60 -3.17
N ASP A 343 1.97 -5.92 -3.10
CA ASP A 343 2.68 -6.86 -3.98
C ASP A 343 2.30 -6.64 -5.46
N GLU A 344 1.01 -6.46 -5.75
CA GLU A 344 0.46 -6.46 -7.12
C GLU A 344 -0.53 -5.32 -7.40
N PHE A 345 -0.69 -4.39 -6.45
CA PHE A 345 -1.55 -3.22 -6.61
C PHE A 345 -0.80 -1.92 -6.34
N ILE A 346 -1.32 -0.83 -6.91
CA ILE A 346 -0.92 0.54 -6.64
C ILE A 346 -2.13 1.28 -6.09
N ALA A 347 -1.91 2.09 -5.06
CA ALA A 347 -2.87 3.06 -4.56
C ALA A 347 -2.33 4.48 -4.73
N GLY A 348 -3.20 5.41 -5.12
CA GLY A 348 -2.88 6.83 -5.25
C GLY A 348 -3.87 7.68 -4.48
N PHE A 349 -3.39 8.61 -3.66
CA PHE A 349 -4.22 9.55 -2.94
C PHE A 349 -4.18 10.92 -3.61
N THR A 350 -5.34 11.46 -3.96
CA THR A 350 -5.48 12.69 -4.74
C THR A 350 -5.71 13.93 -3.86
N LYS A 351 -5.39 15.12 -4.38
CA LYS A 351 -5.67 16.42 -3.72
C LYS A 351 -7.14 16.63 -3.37
N ASP A 352 -8.05 16.06 -4.16
CA ASP A 352 -9.50 16.15 -3.92
C ASP A 352 -10.02 15.10 -2.93
N GLY A 353 -9.12 14.34 -2.30
CA GLY A 353 -9.45 13.47 -1.17
C GLY A 353 -9.86 12.04 -1.54
N LYS A 354 -9.60 11.59 -2.78
CA LYS A 354 -9.95 10.25 -3.26
C LYS A 354 -8.76 9.31 -3.20
N VAL A 355 -9.05 8.03 -3.03
CA VAL A 355 -8.08 6.95 -3.20
C VAL A 355 -8.40 6.19 -4.48
N LEU A 356 -7.42 6.10 -5.38
CA LEU A 356 -7.48 5.38 -6.64
C LEU A 356 -6.70 4.07 -6.53
N PHE A 357 -7.15 3.01 -7.19
CA PHE A 357 -6.47 1.72 -7.20
C PHE A 357 -6.27 1.17 -8.62
N ALA A 358 -5.10 0.57 -8.85
CA ALA A 358 -4.74 -0.17 -10.05
C ALA A 358 -4.16 -1.53 -9.65
N GLY A 359 -4.23 -2.51 -10.57
CA GLY A 359 -3.79 -3.88 -10.30
C GLY A 359 -4.80 -4.73 -9.51
N GLU A 360 -4.31 -5.64 -8.68
CA GLU A 360 -5.13 -6.57 -7.89
C GLU A 360 -4.46 -6.89 -6.55
N ALA A 361 -5.27 -7.09 -5.50
CA ALA A 361 -4.79 -7.57 -4.21
C ALA A 361 -4.95 -9.10 -4.09
N TRP A 362 -3.92 -9.77 -3.59
CA TRP A 362 -3.91 -11.23 -3.38
C TRP A 362 -4.20 -11.59 -1.93
N PHE A 363 -5.36 -12.18 -1.65
CA PHE A 363 -5.81 -12.56 -0.30
C PHE A 363 -5.29 -13.95 0.15
N GLY A 364 -4.34 -14.55 -0.57
CA GLY A 364 -3.76 -15.85 -0.22
C GLY A 364 -3.03 -15.83 1.13
N LEU A 365 -3.08 -16.96 1.84
CA LEU A 365 -2.22 -17.21 2.99
C LEU A 365 -0.88 -17.75 2.47
N TRP A 366 0.22 -17.08 2.83
CA TRP A 366 1.57 -17.59 2.63
C TRP A 366 1.95 -18.58 3.72
#